data_AF-A0AA51NB34-F1
#
_entry.id   AF-A0AA51NB34-F1
#
_cell.length_a   1.000
_cell.length_b   1.000
_cell.length_c   1.000
_cell.angle_alpha   90.00
_cell.angle_beta   90.00
_cell.angle_gamma   90.00
#
_symmetry.space_group_name_H-M   'P 1'
#
loop_
_entity.id
_entity.type
_entity.pdbx_description
1 polymer ?
#
loop_
_entity_poly.entity_id
_entity_poly.type
_entity_poly.pdbx_seq_one_letter_code
_entity_poly.pdbx_strand_id
1 'polypeptide(L)'
;MRKYLVIVYVIFVSQISLAQDYLITKNGEKIIVNSVKAKYNKVITSQPFFKGKIEYQIDEIDYYYNTYEGSFYYFIPIGEGKNTYELYKRELEGKIKYYRKVDYNSIYSPNGNINTSTEHVYLEKNGDFKKVLYRGGIPRKKKEKIANLKEFVADDKIAFNEVNSDYFQFNSDYIKSIVNSYNLRAHSFNSALAQDSTNVIFYRVKRRQYKAPLFFKIGGNEYDLVRYDSIQLNIPNGQEIKVCIKNSNDQICRLILPSNYVYNYYELSLDKFGEGSIVRMGRENAAFHLNKIKHKVSKR
;
A
#
# COMPACT_ATOMS: atom_id res chain seq x y z
N MET A 1 24.82 -35.91 -19.50
CA MET A 1 24.64 -34.53 -20.00
C MET A 1 23.18 -34.06 -20.03
N ARG A 2 22.23 -34.76 -20.67
CA ARG A 2 20.80 -34.36 -20.73
C ARG A 2 20.12 -34.10 -19.37
N LYS A 3 20.42 -34.91 -18.34
CA LYS A 3 19.85 -34.71 -16.99
C LYS A 3 20.29 -33.39 -16.32
N TYR A 4 21.52 -32.95 -16.54
CA TYR A 4 22.04 -31.68 -16.00
C TYR A 4 21.46 -30.46 -16.71
N LEU A 5 21.20 -30.58 -18.03
CA LEU A 5 20.58 -29.53 -18.83
C LEU A 5 19.13 -29.28 -18.40
N VAL A 6 18.37 -30.33 -18.05
CA VAL A 6 17.02 -30.21 -17.48
C VAL A 6 17.05 -29.56 -16.10
N ILE A 7 18.01 -29.91 -15.24
CA ILE A 7 18.14 -29.28 -13.90
C ILE A 7 18.50 -27.80 -14.02
N VAL A 8 19.43 -27.43 -14.90
CA VAL A 8 19.78 -26.02 -15.16
C VAL A 8 18.60 -25.27 -15.76
N TYR A 9 17.85 -25.89 -16.68
CA TYR A 9 16.64 -25.29 -17.25
C TYR A 9 15.53 -25.12 -16.20
N VAL A 10 15.30 -26.09 -15.33
CA VAL A 10 14.34 -26.00 -14.23
C VAL A 10 14.76 -24.92 -13.22
N ILE A 11 16.05 -24.81 -12.90
CA ILE A 11 16.56 -23.74 -12.04
C ILE A 11 16.37 -22.37 -12.73
N PHE A 12 16.74 -22.23 -14.00
CA PHE A 12 16.54 -20.98 -14.75
C PHE A 12 15.06 -20.60 -14.87
N VAL A 13 14.18 -21.54 -15.21
CA VAL A 13 12.73 -21.29 -15.31
C VAL A 13 12.14 -20.94 -13.94
N SER A 14 12.63 -21.55 -12.86
CA SER A 14 12.21 -21.19 -11.49
C SER A 14 12.67 -19.80 -11.06
N GLN A 15 13.80 -19.31 -11.58
CA GLN A 15 14.29 -17.95 -11.33
C GLN A 15 13.68 -16.89 -12.26
N ILE A 16 13.12 -17.29 -13.40
CA ILE A 16 12.38 -16.40 -14.32
C ILE A 16 10.96 -16.07 -13.81
N SER A 17 10.49 -16.72 -12.74
CA SER A 17 9.36 -16.21 -11.93
C SER A 17 9.77 -14.97 -11.11
N LEU A 18 10.40 -14.00 -11.76
CA LEU A 18 10.56 -12.64 -11.30
C LEU A 18 9.18 -12.07 -10.94
N ALA A 19 9.10 -11.22 -9.93
CA ALA A 19 7.89 -10.54 -9.54
C ALA A 19 7.37 -9.73 -10.74
N GLN A 20 6.33 -10.25 -11.38
CA GLN A 20 5.64 -9.57 -12.46
C GLN A 20 4.48 -8.81 -11.86
N ASP A 21 4.35 -7.54 -12.26
CA ASP A 21 3.25 -6.72 -11.80
C ASP A 21 1.92 -7.13 -12.44
N TYR A 22 0.83 -6.70 -11.83
CA TYR A 22 -0.50 -7.08 -12.25
C TYR A 22 -1.36 -5.87 -12.55
N LEU A 23 -2.11 -5.95 -13.64
CA LEU A 23 -3.31 -5.16 -13.83
C LEU A 23 -4.50 -6.02 -13.42
N ILE A 24 -5.35 -5.49 -12.53
CA ILE A 24 -6.57 -6.15 -12.09
C ILE A 24 -7.75 -5.40 -12.70
N THR A 25 -8.58 -6.13 -13.45
CA THR A 25 -9.82 -5.62 -14.02
C THR A 25 -10.95 -5.60 -12.99
N LYS A 26 -12.04 -4.90 -13.27
CA LYS A 26 -13.21 -4.84 -12.37
C LYS A 26 -13.93 -6.18 -12.17
N ASN A 27 -13.76 -7.13 -13.09
CA ASN A 27 -14.27 -8.50 -12.94
C ASN A 27 -13.29 -9.43 -12.19
N GLY A 28 -12.16 -8.90 -11.70
CA GLY A 28 -11.15 -9.68 -10.95
C GLY A 28 -10.18 -10.48 -11.82
N GLU A 29 -10.16 -10.27 -13.14
CA GLU A 29 -9.16 -10.86 -14.00
C GLU A 29 -7.78 -10.25 -13.72
N LYS A 30 -6.78 -11.12 -13.65
CA LYS A 30 -5.40 -10.77 -13.37
C LYS A 30 -4.57 -10.83 -14.65
N ILE A 31 -4.12 -9.67 -15.11
CA ILE A 31 -3.30 -9.52 -16.31
C ILE A 31 -1.86 -9.23 -15.89
N ILE A 32 -0.92 -10.05 -16.37
CA ILE A 32 0.51 -9.91 -16.08
C ILE A 32 1.10 -8.80 -16.97
N VAL A 33 1.79 -7.83 -16.35
CA VAL A 33 2.34 -6.66 -17.06
C VAL A 33 3.79 -6.35 -16.66
N ASN A 34 4.57 -5.85 -17.62
CA ASN A 34 5.91 -5.32 -17.41
C ASN A 34 5.92 -3.79 -17.20
N SER A 35 4.95 -3.09 -17.81
CA SER A 35 4.76 -1.66 -17.62
C SER A 35 3.31 -1.28 -17.87
N VAL A 36 2.89 -0.21 -17.21
CA VAL A 36 1.55 0.36 -17.30
C VAL A 36 1.68 1.86 -17.55
N LYS A 37 0.95 2.36 -18.55
CA LYS A 37 0.82 3.79 -18.84
C LYS A 37 -0.63 4.15 -19.06
N ALA A 38 -1.11 5.19 -18.40
CA ALA A 38 -2.43 5.75 -18.64
C ALA A 38 -2.35 6.85 -19.70
N LYS A 39 -3.25 6.83 -20.70
CA LYS A 39 -3.34 7.86 -21.75
C LYS A 39 -4.77 7.87 -22.32
N TYR A 40 -5.42 9.03 -22.37
CA TYR A 40 -6.71 9.24 -23.07
C TYR A 40 -7.76 8.12 -22.87
N ASN A 41 -8.32 8.01 -21.65
CA ASN A 41 -9.27 6.95 -21.24
C ASN A 41 -8.78 5.50 -21.42
N LYS A 42 -7.51 5.29 -21.73
CA LYS A 42 -6.94 3.96 -21.94
C LYS A 42 -5.81 3.67 -20.98
N VAL A 43 -5.67 2.39 -20.67
CA VAL A 43 -4.52 1.81 -20.00
C VAL A 43 -3.73 1.02 -21.03
N ILE A 44 -2.51 1.46 -21.30
CA ILE A 44 -1.60 0.84 -22.25
C ILE A 44 -0.61 0.00 -21.46
N THR A 45 -0.56 -1.29 -21.74
CA THR A 45 0.30 -2.26 -21.05
C THR A 45 1.27 -2.94 -22.02
N SER A 46 2.39 -3.42 -21.49
CA SER A 46 3.25 -4.39 -22.18
C SER A 46 3.30 -5.68 -21.36
N GLN A 47 3.35 -6.83 -22.03
CA GLN A 47 3.32 -8.15 -21.36
C GLN A 47 4.62 -8.92 -21.63
N PRO A 48 5.07 -9.80 -20.72
CA PRO A 48 6.35 -10.51 -20.84
C PRO A 48 6.47 -11.43 -22.06
N PHE A 49 5.36 -11.95 -22.57
CA PHE A 49 5.34 -12.88 -23.71
C PHE A 49 4.79 -12.26 -25.00
N PHE A 50 4.51 -10.96 -25.00
CA PHE A 50 3.94 -10.25 -26.14
C PHE A 50 4.79 -9.02 -26.47
N LYS A 51 5.33 -8.95 -27.69
CA LYS A 51 6.18 -7.84 -28.12
C LYS A 51 5.40 -6.54 -28.41
N GLY A 52 4.07 -6.56 -28.38
CA GLY A 52 3.21 -5.40 -28.60
C GLY A 52 2.74 -4.73 -27.32
N LYS A 53 1.99 -3.65 -27.48
CA LYS A 53 1.24 -3.00 -26.40
C LYS A 53 -0.22 -3.44 -26.51
N ILE A 54 -0.85 -3.68 -25.36
CA ILE A 54 -2.28 -3.97 -25.28
C ILE A 54 -2.96 -2.77 -24.64
N GLU A 55 -4.05 -2.33 -25.23
CA GLU A 55 -4.85 -1.22 -24.75
C GLU A 55 -6.14 -1.77 -24.12
N TYR A 56 -6.43 -1.31 -22.91
CA TYR A 56 -7.67 -1.57 -22.20
C TYR A 56 -8.40 -0.25 -21.99
N GLN A 57 -9.73 -0.28 -21.94
CA GLN A 57 -10.47 0.91 -21.50
C GLN A 57 -10.30 1.07 -20.00
N ILE A 58 -10.13 2.32 -19.54
CA ILE A 58 -9.78 2.58 -18.14
C ILE A 58 -10.91 2.22 -17.17
N ASP A 59 -12.15 2.22 -17.64
CA ASP A 59 -13.34 1.82 -16.90
C ASP A 59 -13.47 0.30 -16.76
N GLU A 60 -12.72 -0.49 -17.50
CA GLU A 60 -12.60 -1.94 -17.32
C GLU A 60 -11.60 -2.31 -16.22
N ILE A 61 -10.72 -1.38 -15.87
CA ILE A 61 -9.62 -1.59 -14.93
C ILE A 61 -10.00 -1.13 -13.52
N ASP A 62 -9.67 -1.95 -12.52
CA ASP A 62 -9.81 -1.58 -11.11
C ASP A 62 -8.51 -0.92 -10.61
N TYR A 63 -7.39 -1.66 -10.66
CA TYR A 63 -6.10 -1.14 -10.20
C TYR A 63 -4.88 -1.82 -10.83
N TYR A 64 -3.74 -1.16 -10.72
CA TYR A 64 -2.41 -1.74 -10.97
C TYR A 64 -1.74 -2.10 -9.64
N TYR A 65 -1.23 -3.32 -9.52
CA TYR A 65 -0.51 -3.81 -8.34
C TYR A 65 0.97 -4.01 -8.66
N ASN A 66 1.81 -3.22 -8.00
CA ASN A 66 3.26 -3.39 -8.05
C ASN A 66 3.68 -4.47 -7.05
N THR A 67 4.15 -5.59 -7.56
CA THR A 67 4.49 -6.80 -6.80
C THR A 67 5.78 -6.69 -6.02
N TYR A 68 6.71 -5.81 -6.41
CA TYR A 68 7.96 -5.56 -5.71
C TYR A 68 7.75 -4.75 -4.44
N GLU A 69 6.99 -3.66 -4.53
CA GLU A 69 6.66 -2.83 -3.38
C GLU A 69 5.52 -3.40 -2.53
N GLY A 70 4.59 -4.14 -3.15
CA GLY A 70 3.33 -4.51 -2.51
C GLY A 70 2.35 -3.33 -2.47
N SER A 71 2.37 -2.49 -3.51
CA SER A 71 1.63 -1.23 -3.59
C SER A 71 0.48 -1.31 -4.59
N PHE A 72 -0.66 -0.72 -4.25
CA PHE A 72 -1.79 -0.55 -5.17
C PHE A 72 -1.76 0.85 -5.77
N TYR A 73 -1.93 0.94 -7.09
CA TYR A 73 -2.06 2.19 -7.82
C TYR A 73 -3.39 2.25 -8.53
N TYR A 74 -4.06 3.39 -8.39
CA TYR A 74 -5.36 3.65 -8.97
C TYR A 74 -5.25 4.72 -10.04
N PHE A 75 -6.08 4.59 -11.06
CA PHE A 75 -6.16 5.53 -12.17
C PHE A 75 -7.11 6.66 -11.82
N ILE A 76 -6.56 7.87 -11.71
CA ILE A 76 -7.29 9.04 -11.26
C ILE A 76 -7.41 10.04 -12.41
N PRO A 77 -8.63 10.49 -12.77
CA PRO A 77 -8.81 11.47 -13.82
C PRO A 77 -8.27 12.84 -13.38
N ILE A 78 -7.51 13.48 -14.26
CA ILE A 78 -6.93 14.81 -14.05
C ILE A 78 -7.42 15.81 -15.12
N GLY A 79 -7.68 17.06 -14.69
CA GLY A 79 -8.13 18.16 -15.54
C GLY A 79 -9.66 18.31 -15.68
N GLU A 80 -10.12 19.54 -15.92
CA GLU A 80 -11.51 19.84 -16.29
C GLU A 80 -11.73 19.38 -17.75
N GLY A 81 -12.70 18.48 -18.00
CA GLY A 81 -12.92 17.85 -19.32
C GLY A 81 -12.33 16.43 -19.51
N LYS A 82 -11.82 15.83 -18.43
CA LYS A 82 -11.54 14.40 -18.15
C LYS A 82 -11.42 13.44 -19.36
N ASN A 83 -10.25 13.41 -19.99
CA ASN A 83 -9.78 12.22 -20.72
C ASN A 83 -8.40 11.73 -20.27
N THR A 84 -7.70 12.47 -19.42
CA THR A 84 -6.35 12.09 -18.98
C THR A 84 -6.39 11.50 -17.59
N TYR A 85 -5.69 10.39 -17.39
CA TYR A 85 -5.59 9.70 -16.11
C TYR A 85 -4.14 9.60 -15.68
N GLU A 86 -3.95 9.61 -14.38
CA GLU A 86 -2.65 9.42 -13.73
C GLU A 86 -2.72 8.31 -12.69
N LEU A 87 -1.59 7.64 -12.46
CA LEU A 87 -1.46 6.60 -11.43
C LEU A 87 -1.13 7.22 -10.08
N TYR A 88 -1.92 6.89 -9.06
CA TYR A 88 -1.69 7.30 -7.67
C TYR A 88 -1.64 6.08 -6.76
N LYS A 89 -0.65 6.04 -5.86
CA LYS A 89 -0.51 4.98 -4.86
C LYS A 89 -1.57 5.14 -3.78
N ARG A 90 -2.38 4.10 -3.53
CA ARG A 90 -3.28 4.06 -2.36
C ARG A 90 -2.48 3.57 -1.15
N GLU A 91 -2.40 4.40 -0.11
CA GLU A 91 -1.60 4.08 1.09
C GLU A 91 -2.43 3.66 2.30
N LEU A 92 -3.71 4.07 2.38
CA LEU A 92 -4.63 3.69 3.47
C LEU A 92 -5.91 3.07 2.91
N GLU A 93 -6.39 2.06 3.63
CA GLU A 93 -7.72 1.46 3.49
C GLU A 93 -8.67 2.07 4.53
N GLY A 94 -9.99 1.93 4.33
CA GLY A 94 -11.02 2.48 5.20
C GLY A 94 -12.04 3.36 4.48
N LYS A 95 -12.95 3.92 5.28
CA LYS A 95 -14.02 4.84 4.83
C LYS A 95 -13.48 6.05 4.06
N ILE A 96 -12.29 6.55 4.40
CA ILE A 96 -11.54 7.53 3.61
C ILE A 96 -10.34 6.83 2.97
N LYS A 97 -10.31 6.75 1.63
CA LYS A 97 -9.14 6.24 0.91
C LYS A 97 -8.10 7.36 0.75
N TYR A 98 -6.84 7.06 1.02
CA TYR A 98 -5.73 8.01 0.92
C TYR A 98 -4.83 7.68 -0.27
N TYR A 99 -4.67 8.63 -1.19
CA TYR A 99 -3.87 8.49 -2.40
C TYR A 99 -2.69 9.46 -2.42
N ARG A 100 -1.53 8.99 -2.85
CA ARG A 100 -0.29 9.77 -2.92
C ARG A 100 0.41 9.59 -4.26
N LYS A 101 0.97 10.68 -4.78
CA LYS A 101 1.90 10.70 -5.92
C LYS A 101 3.03 11.67 -5.63
N VAL A 102 4.25 11.28 -5.98
CA VAL A 102 5.44 12.12 -5.88
C VAL A 102 6.03 12.23 -7.27
N ASP A 103 6.01 13.43 -7.83
CA ASP A 103 6.57 13.75 -9.14
C ASP A 103 7.99 14.29 -8.94
N TYR A 104 8.99 13.62 -9.52
CA TYR A 104 10.38 14.03 -9.45
C TYR A 104 10.76 14.82 -10.70
N ASN A 105 11.22 16.06 -10.52
CA ASN A 105 11.64 16.94 -11.60
C ASN A 105 13.11 17.32 -11.42
N SER A 106 13.93 17.09 -12.44
CA SER A 106 15.30 17.60 -12.51
C SER A 106 15.32 18.91 -13.31
N ILE A 107 15.71 20.01 -12.67
CA ILE A 107 15.90 21.30 -13.35
C ILE A 107 17.40 21.47 -13.60
N TYR A 108 17.77 21.60 -14.88
CA TYR A 108 19.13 21.95 -15.27
C TYR A 108 19.37 23.42 -14.92
N SER A 109 20.33 23.68 -14.02
CA SER A 109 20.78 25.02 -13.64
C SER A 109 22.28 25.17 -13.97
N PRO A 110 22.78 26.38 -14.24
CA PRO A 110 24.21 26.62 -14.48
C PRO A 110 25.13 26.09 -13.37
N ASN A 111 24.61 25.93 -12.14
CA ASN A 111 25.35 25.42 -10.98
C ASN A 111 25.10 23.91 -10.69
N GLY A 112 24.51 23.18 -11.63
CA GLY A 112 24.23 21.74 -11.51
C GLY A 112 22.75 21.39 -11.53
N ASN A 113 22.45 20.08 -11.52
CA ASN A 113 21.09 19.58 -11.54
C ASN A 113 20.42 19.75 -10.16
N ILE A 114 19.34 20.54 -10.11
CA ILE A 114 18.50 20.65 -8.92
C ILE A 114 17.38 19.63 -9.05
N ASN A 115 17.41 18.59 -8.22
CA ASN A 115 16.32 17.64 -8.11
C ASN A 115 15.26 18.20 -7.16
N THR A 116 14.08 18.47 -7.70
CA THR A 116 12.90 18.87 -6.94
C THR A 116 11.89 17.72 -6.95
N SER A 117 11.06 17.64 -5.91
CA SER A 117 9.93 16.72 -5.89
C SER A 117 8.66 17.49 -5.57
N THR A 118 7.59 17.13 -6.26
CA THR A 118 6.26 17.66 -6.02
C THR A 118 5.38 16.56 -5.48
N GLU A 119 4.79 16.79 -4.31
CA GLU A 119 3.93 15.80 -3.66
C GLU A 119 2.46 16.17 -3.80
N HIS A 120 1.65 15.19 -4.19
CA HIS A 120 0.22 15.30 -4.39
C HIS A 120 -0.49 14.29 -3.49
N VAL A 121 -1.45 14.77 -2.69
CA VAL A 121 -2.32 13.91 -1.87
C VAL A 121 -3.77 14.17 -2.21
N TYR A 122 -4.52 13.09 -2.38
CA TYR A 122 -5.96 13.10 -2.60
C TYR A 122 -6.66 12.17 -1.63
N LEU A 123 -7.88 12.53 -1.25
CA LEU A 123 -8.78 11.71 -0.45
C LEU A 123 -10.03 11.37 -1.25
N GLU A 124 -10.57 10.18 -0.99
CA GLU A 124 -11.86 9.72 -1.51
C GLU A 124 -12.76 9.24 -0.36
N LYS A 125 -14.02 9.67 -0.36
CA LYS A 125 -15.04 9.24 0.61
C LYS A 125 -16.41 9.38 -0.05
N ASN A 126 -17.21 8.32 -0.08
CA ASN A 126 -18.56 8.33 -0.67
C ASN A 126 -18.62 8.89 -2.11
N GLY A 127 -17.58 8.65 -2.92
CA GLY A 127 -17.47 9.15 -4.29
C GLY A 127 -16.89 10.57 -4.43
N ASP A 128 -16.81 11.34 -3.34
CA ASP A 128 -16.14 12.63 -3.34
C ASP A 128 -14.64 12.44 -3.40
N PHE A 129 -14.00 12.98 -4.44
CA PHE A 129 -12.57 12.87 -4.67
C PHE A 129 -11.93 14.26 -4.74
N LYS A 130 -11.12 14.64 -3.74
CA LYS A 130 -10.50 15.98 -3.71
C LYS A 130 -9.03 15.93 -3.34
N LYS A 131 -8.28 16.88 -3.90
CA LYS A 131 -6.87 17.14 -3.53
C LYS A 131 -6.83 17.85 -2.18
N VAL A 132 -6.05 17.32 -1.24
CA VAL A 132 -5.85 17.87 0.12
C VAL A 132 -4.41 18.29 0.43
N LEU A 133 -3.43 17.90 -0.40
CA LEU A 133 -2.07 18.41 -0.33
C LEU A 133 -1.51 18.64 -1.73
N TYR A 134 -0.73 19.71 -1.85
CA TYR A 134 0.15 19.97 -2.97
C TYR A 134 1.39 20.69 -2.43
N ARG A 135 2.56 20.08 -2.54
CA ARG A 135 3.83 20.66 -2.08
C ARG A 135 4.80 20.69 -3.27
N GLY A 136 5.18 21.88 -3.73
CA GLY A 136 6.07 22.07 -4.90
C GLY A 136 5.88 23.36 -5.69
N GLY A 137 5.08 24.32 -5.20
CA GLY A 137 4.86 25.63 -5.83
C GLY A 137 4.18 26.63 -4.88
N ILE A 138 3.82 27.81 -5.40
CA ILE A 138 3.27 28.94 -4.62
C ILE A 138 2.16 28.48 -3.65
N PRO A 139 2.17 28.87 -2.36
CA PRO A 139 1.24 28.42 -1.31
C PRO A 139 -0.24 28.83 -1.49
N ARG A 140 -0.64 29.25 -2.70
CA ARG A 140 -1.86 30.00 -3.03
C ARG A 140 -3.17 29.26 -2.71
N LYS A 141 -3.14 27.99 -2.32
CA LYS A 141 -4.33 27.17 -2.04
C LYS A 141 -4.31 26.45 -0.68
N LYS A 142 -3.40 26.76 0.26
CA LYS A 142 -3.34 26.06 1.56
C LYS A 142 -4.69 26.06 2.30
N LYS A 143 -5.37 27.22 2.35
CA LYS A 143 -6.70 27.34 3.01
C LYS A 143 -7.76 26.44 2.36
N GLU A 144 -7.85 26.44 1.03
CA GLU A 144 -8.75 25.57 0.26
C GLU A 144 -8.46 24.08 0.54
N LYS A 145 -7.18 23.69 0.58
CA LYS A 145 -6.78 22.31 0.83
C LYS A 145 -7.06 21.84 2.26
N ILE A 146 -6.88 22.73 3.24
CA ILE A 146 -7.31 22.46 4.61
C ILE A 146 -8.84 22.36 4.70
N ALA A 147 -9.59 23.22 4.00
CA ALA A 147 -11.05 23.14 3.95
C ALA A 147 -11.50 21.79 3.38
N ASN A 148 -10.91 21.36 2.25
CA ASN A 148 -11.18 20.03 1.69
C ASN A 148 -10.92 18.92 2.71
N LEU A 149 -9.77 18.93 3.41
CA LEU A 149 -9.46 17.93 4.44
C LEU A 149 -10.52 17.91 5.56
N LYS A 150 -10.95 19.09 6.03
CA LYS A 150 -11.99 19.22 7.07
C LYS A 150 -13.30 18.58 6.65
N GLU A 151 -13.72 18.74 5.40
CA GLU A 151 -14.95 18.13 4.88
C GLU A 151 -14.91 16.59 4.96
N PHE A 152 -13.75 15.98 4.67
CA PHE A 152 -13.60 14.52 4.75
C PHE A 152 -13.75 13.98 6.18
N VAL A 153 -13.36 14.77 7.19
CA VAL A 153 -13.35 14.34 8.61
C VAL A 153 -14.43 15.02 9.46
N ALA A 154 -15.36 15.75 8.84
CA ALA A 154 -16.35 16.57 9.55
C ALA A 154 -17.29 15.78 10.47
N ASP A 155 -17.53 14.50 10.16
CA ASP A 155 -18.34 13.57 10.96
C ASP A 155 -17.56 12.92 12.12
N ASP A 156 -16.27 13.23 12.30
CA ASP A 156 -15.45 12.78 13.43
C ASP A 156 -14.86 13.99 14.17
N LYS A 157 -15.43 14.27 15.35
CA LYS A 157 -15.04 15.42 16.18
C LYS A 157 -13.55 15.42 16.53
N ILE A 158 -12.93 14.25 16.74
CA ILE A 158 -11.52 14.16 17.13
C ILE A 158 -10.62 14.55 15.95
N ALA A 159 -10.82 13.93 14.78
CA ALA A 159 -10.07 14.26 13.58
C ALA A 159 -10.31 15.71 13.13
N PHE A 160 -11.55 16.19 13.21
CA PHE A 160 -11.89 17.57 12.89
C PHE A 160 -11.17 18.57 13.81
N ASN A 161 -11.14 18.32 15.12
CA ASN A 161 -10.42 19.17 16.07
C ASN A 161 -8.90 19.14 15.84
N GLU A 162 -8.32 17.99 15.50
CA GLU A 162 -6.90 17.85 15.19
C GLU A 162 -6.49 18.73 13.98
N VAL A 163 -7.31 18.74 12.92
CA VAL A 163 -7.11 19.61 11.74
C VAL A 163 -7.30 21.10 12.06
N ASN A 164 -8.08 21.44 13.09
CA ASN A 164 -8.32 22.81 13.54
C ASN A 164 -7.31 23.29 14.60
N SER A 165 -6.47 22.41 15.13
CA SER A 165 -5.53 22.76 16.19
C SER A 165 -4.40 23.68 15.71
N ASP A 166 -3.88 24.50 16.61
CA ASP A 166 -2.70 25.34 16.35
C ASP A 166 -1.43 24.51 16.07
N TYR A 167 -1.43 23.24 16.46
CA TYR A 167 -0.34 22.28 16.25
C TYR A 167 -0.46 21.51 14.94
N PHE A 168 -1.49 21.76 14.12
CA PHE A 168 -1.70 21.05 12.87
C PHE A 168 -0.54 21.26 11.88
N GLN A 169 0.09 20.16 11.48
CA GLN A 169 1.17 20.19 10.50
C GLN A 169 0.62 19.88 9.10
N PHE A 170 0.72 20.85 8.18
CA PHE A 170 0.27 20.68 6.79
C PHE A 170 1.30 19.92 5.95
N ASN A 171 1.45 18.62 6.22
CA ASN A 171 2.30 17.69 5.48
C ASN A 171 1.59 16.33 5.31
N SER A 172 2.09 15.51 4.39
CA SER A 172 1.46 14.23 4.02
C SER A 172 1.41 13.24 5.18
N ASP A 173 2.47 13.10 5.96
CA ASP A 173 2.54 12.15 7.08
C ASP A 173 1.52 12.47 8.17
N TYR A 174 1.36 13.76 8.51
CA TYR A 174 0.39 14.21 9.51
C TYR A 174 -1.06 14.05 9.01
N ILE A 175 -1.33 14.41 7.75
CA ILE A 175 -2.66 14.18 7.14
C ILE A 175 -2.98 12.68 7.10
N LYS A 176 -2.01 11.85 6.73
CA LYS A 176 -2.15 10.39 6.72
C LYS A 176 -2.44 9.85 8.12
N SER A 177 -1.80 10.38 9.16
CA SER A 177 -2.08 10.01 10.56
C SER A 177 -3.51 10.31 10.97
N ILE A 178 -4.01 11.51 10.66
CA ILE A 178 -5.40 11.93 10.93
C ILE A 178 -6.38 10.99 10.22
N VAL A 179 -6.15 10.72 8.92
CA VAL A 179 -7.02 9.84 8.12
C VAL A 179 -6.99 8.40 8.63
N ASN A 180 -5.82 7.87 8.99
CA ASN A 180 -5.70 6.53 9.58
C ASN A 180 -6.49 6.46 10.89
N SER A 181 -6.34 7.45 11.77
CA SER A 181 -7.05 7.51 13.06
C SER A 181 -8.56 7.59 12.88
N TYR A 182 -9.02 8.42 11.94
CA TYR A 182 -10.43 8.47 11.53
C TYR A 182 -10.93 7.08 11.06
N ASN A 183 -10.23 6.45 10.11
CA ASN A 183 -10.65 5.17 9.54
C ASN A 183 -10.72 4.08 10.61
N LEU A 184 -9.77 4.06 11.55
CA LEU A 184 -9.75 3.10 12.65
C LEU A 184 -10.90 3.26 13.66
N ARG A 185 -11.43 4.48 13.81
CA ARG A 185 -12.61 4.78 14.65
C ARG A 185 -13.92 4.51 13.91
N ALA A 186 -13.96 4.84 12.62
CA ALA A 186 -15.11 4.59 11.76
C ALA A 186 -15.28 3.11 11.39
N HIS A 187 -14.24 2.29 11.55
CA HIS A 187 -14.30 0.86 11.29
C HIS A 187 -15.19 0.14 12.31
N SER A 188 -16.31 -0.37 11.82
CA SER A 188 -17.14 -1.36 12.51
C SER A 188 -16.82 -2.73 11.92
N PHE A 189 -16.34 -3.66 12.75
CA PHE A 189 -16.15 -5.03 12.30
C PHE A 189 -17.52 -5.69 12.07
N ASN A 190 -17.89 -5.86 10.80
CA ASN A 190 -19.06 -6.65 10.44
C ASN A 190 -18.61 -8.10 10.26
N SER A 191 -18.95 -8.96 11.23
CA SER A 191 -18.65 -10.39 11.23
C SER A 191 -19.53 -11.19 10.26
N ALA A 192 -20.17 -10.55 9.27
CA ALA A 192 -20.99 -11.24 8.30
C ALA A 192 -20.09 -12.26 7.58
N LEU A 193 -20.44 -13.55 7.75
CA LEU A 193 -19.68 -14.72 7.30
C LEU A 193 -19.10 -14.49 5.91
N ALA A 194 -17.84 -14.11 5.83
CA ALA A 194 -17.13 -14.12 4.57
C ALA A 194 -17.02 -15.58 4.15
N GLN A 195 -17.69 -15.94 3.05
CA GLN A 195 -17.62 -17.31 2.50
C GLN A 195 -16.20 -17.65 2.04
N ASP A 196 -15.42 -16.64 1.64
CA ASP A 196 -14.06 -16.81 1.15
C ASP A 196 -13.02 -16.22 2.11
N SER A 197 -12.00 -17.03 2.40
CA SER A 197 -10.81 -16.59 3.15
C SER A 197 -9.58 -16.59 2.26
N THR A 198 -8.60 -15.75 2.60
CA THR A 198 -7.30 -15.67 1.94
C THR A 198 -6.18 -15.84 2.94
N ASN A 199 -5.08 -16.43 2.48
CA ASN A 199 -3.88 -16.57 3.29
C ASN A 199 -3.17 -15.23 3.43
N VAL A 200 -3.02 -14.78 4.67
CA VAL A 200 -2.26 -13.58 5.04
C VAL A 200 -1.09 -13.99 5.90
N ILE A 201 0.11 -13.55 5.53
CA ILE A 201 1.34 -13.87 6.25
C ILE A 201 1.85 -12.61 6.94
N PHE A 202 1.87 -12.65 8.26
CA PHE A 202 2.52 -11.65 9.09
C PHE A 202 3.91 -12.17 9.46
N TYR A 203 4.92 -11.34 9.31
CA TYR A 203 6.29 -11.75 9.62
C TYR A 203 7.12 -10.63 10.23
N ARG A 204 8.21 -11.03 10.88
CA ARG A 204 9.09 -10.12 11.60
C ARG A 204 10.58 -10.36 11.30
N VAL A 205 11.32 -9.31 10.96
CA VAL A 205 12.73 -9.40 10.54
C VAL A 205 13.68 -8.70 11.53
N LYS A 206 14.82 -9.31 11.89
CA LYS A 206 15.72 -8.79 12.94
C LYS A 206 16.47 -7.49 12.65
N ARG A 207 16.61 -7.03 11.40
CA ARG A 207 17.51 -5.90 11.10
C ARG A 207 16.90 -4.62 11.66
N ARG A 208 17.47 -4.12 12.77
CA ARG A 208 17.12 -2.85 13.46
C ARG A 208 15.80 -2.83 14.26
N GLN A 209 15.29 -3.99 14.66
CA GLN A 209 14.07 -4.06 15.48
C GLN A 209 14.34 -4.27 16.98
N TYR A 210 13.36 -4.00 17.84
CA TYR A 210 13.36 -4.34 19.27
C TYR A 210 13.60 -5.85 19.50
N LYS A 211 14.08 -6.24 20.69
CA LYS A 211 14.43 -7.65 21.01
C LYS A 211 13.23 -8.49 21.44
N ALA A 212 12.35 -7.92 22.26
CA ALA A 212 11.24 -8.65 22.86
C ALA A 212 10.23 -9.14 21.80
N PRO A 213 9.41 -10.15 22.12
CA PRO A 213 8.26 -10.54 21.31
C PRO A 213 7.38 -9.34 20.96
N LEU A 214 6.81 -9.38 19.77
CA LEU A 214 5.84 -8.38 19.30
C LEU A 214 4.47 -9.03 19.42
N PHE A 215 3.59 -8.46 20.22
CA PHE A 215 2.21 -8.91 20.35
C PHE A 215 1.33 -8.11 19.39
N PHE A 216 0.47 -8.77 18.64
CA PHE A 216 -0.48 -8.12 17.76
C PHE A 216 -1.86 -8.76 17.83
N LYS A 217 -2.89 -7.96 17.59
CA LYS A 217 -4.29 -8.37 17.63
C LYS A 217 -4.93 -8.27 16.26
N ILE A 218 -5.71 -9.30 15.91
CA ILE A 218 -6.54 -9.34 14.70
C ILE A 218 -7.88 -9.96 15.06
N GLY A 219 -8.98 -9.25 14.79
CA GLY A 219 -10.32 -9.79 15.05
C GLY A 219 -10.57 -10.20 16.50
N GLY A 220 -9.94 -9.50 17.46
CA GLY A 220 -10.04 -9.81 18.89
C GLY A 220 -9.04 -10.86 19.41
N ASN A 221 -8.48 -11.70 18.53
CA ASN A 221 -7.46 -12.67 18.90
C ASN A 221 -6.08 -12.01 19.02
N GLU A 222 -5.30 -12.43 20.02
CA GLU A 222 -3.93 -11.99 20.24
C GLU A 222 -2.94 -13.06 19.77
N TYR A 223 -1.88 -12.61 19.10
CA TYR A 223 -0.82 -13.44 18.55
C TYR A 223 0.52 -12.81 18.93
N ASP A 224 1.56 -13.63 19.08
CA ASP A 224 2.92 -13.16 19.26
C ASP A 224 3.81 -13.50 18.07
N LEU A 225 4.76 -12.62 17.78
CA LEU A 225 5.81 -12.84 16.79
C LEU A 225 7.16 -12.57 17.43
N VAL A 226 7.91 -13.64 17.63
CA VAL A 226 9.31 -13.54 18.00
C VAL A 226 10.15 -13.10 16.80
N ARG A 227 11.42 -12.81 17.05
CA ARG A 227 12.32 -12.39 15.96
C ARG A 227 12.57 -13.55 15.00
N TYR A 228 12.52 -13.23 13.70
CA TYR A 228 12.60 -14.22 12.63
C TYR A 228 11.49 -15.25 12.72
N ASP A 229 10.28 -14.76 12.81
CA ASP A 229 9.11 -15.57 12.86
C ASP A 229 8.09 -15.09 11.85
N SER A 230 7.18 -15.98 11.48
CA SER A 230 6.07 -15.70 10.60
C SER A 230 4.87 -16.53 11.02
N ILE A 231 3.71 -15.90 11.01
CA ILE A 231 2.43 -16.54 11.26
C ILE A 231 1.56 -16.36 10.03
N GLN A 232 0.93 -17.46 9.61
CA GLN A 232 -0.01 -17.48 8.50
C GLN A 232 -1.42 -17.62 9.06
N LEU A 233 -2.31 -16.72 8.66
CA LEU A 233 -3.69 -16.68 9.11
C LEU A 233 -4.61 -16.69 7.90
N ASN A 234 -5.73 -17.41 8.02
CA ASN A 234 -6.84 -17.34 7.07
C ASN A 234 -7.74 -16.18 7.47
N ILE A 235 -7.80 -15.16 6.62
CA ILE A 235 -8.51 -13.92 6.88
C ILE A 235 -9.58 -13.72 5.81
N PRO A 236 -10.81 -13.26 6.15
CA PRO A 236 -11.84 -12.88 5.18
C PRO A 236 -11.29 -12.09 3.98
N ASN A 237 -11.57 -12.59 2.78
CA ASN A 237 -11.17 -11.93 1.53
C ASN A 237 -12.06 -10.70 1.27
N GLY A 238 -11.47 -9.61 0.80
CA GLY A 238 -12.22 -8.41 0.40
C GLY A 238 -12.87 -7.63 1.55
N GLN A 239 -12.57 -7.95 2.80
CA GLN A 239 -13.07 -7.25 3.98
C GLN A 239 -11.94 -6.53 4.73
N GLU A 240 -12.21 -5.30 5.15
CA GLU A 240 -11.27 -4.51 5.93
C GLU A 240 -11.14 -5.07 7.35
N ILE A 241 -9.91 -5.33 7.78
CA ILE A 241 -9.63 -5.91 9.08
C ILE A 241 -8.61 -5.07 9.82
N LYS A 242 -8.92 -4.81 11.09
CA LYS A 242 -8.06 -4.06 12.00
C LYS A 242 -6.99 -4.96 12.59
N VAL A 243 -5.73 -4.60 12.32
CA VAL A 243 -4.54 -5.22 12.90
C VAL A 243 -3.89 -4.21 13.84
N CYS A 244 -3.60 -4.59 15.07
CA CYS A 244 -2.99 -3.71 16.06
C CYS A 244 -1.75 -4.34 16.69
N ILE A 245 -0.63 -3.63 16.72
CA ILE A 245 0.55 -4.01 17.50
C ILE A 245 0.39 -3.39 18.91
N LYS A 246 0.59 -4.21 19.94
CA LYS A 246 0.66 -3.76 21.33
C LYS A 246 2.13 -3.56 21.71
N ASN A 247 2.50 -2.35 22.11
CA ASN A 247 3.81 -2.07 22.72
C ASN A 247 3.61 -1.45 24.12
N SER A 248 4.70 -1.13 24.83
CA SER A 248 4.63 -0.62 26.21
C SER A 248 4.09 0.81 26.32
N ASN A 249 4.14 1.58 25.24
CA ASN A 249 3.89 3.02 25.25
C ASN A 249 2.62 3.40 24.48
N ASP A 250 2.21 2.58 23.51
CA ASP A 250 1.17 2.87 22.53
C ASP A 250 0.62 1.60 21.83
N GLN A 251 -0.51 1.77 21.15
CA GLN A 251 -1.13 0.76 20.30
C GLN A 251 -1.21 1.26 18.86
N ILE A 252 -0.42 0.64 17.98
CA ILE A 252 -0.38 1.03 16.56
C ILE A 252 -1.28 0.11 15.77
N CYS A 253 -2.35 0.68 15.23
CA CYS A 253 -3.32 -0.05 14.43
C CYS A 253 -3.29 0.38 12.96
N ARG A 254 -3.65 -0.56 12.09
CA ARG A 254 -3.87 -0.32 10.67
C ARG A 254 -5.02 -1.19 10.17
N LEU A 255 -5.83 -0.64 9.27
CA LEU A 255 -6.76 -1.43 8.48
C LEU A 255 -6.01 -2.07 7.32
N ILE A 256 -6.21 -3.37 7.13
CA ILE A 256 -5.72 -4.12 5.98
C ILE A 256 -6.91 -4.60 5.16
N LEU A 257 -6.72 -4.70 3.84
CA LEU A 257 -7.68 -5.29 2.92
C LEU A 257 -7.02 -6.49 2.22
N PRO A 258 -7.26 -7.72 2.71
CA PRO A 258 -6.79 -8.93 2.07
C PRO A 258 -7.49 -9.16 0.73
N SER A 259 -6.77 -9.68 -0.26
CA SER A 259 -7.30 -9.96 -1.59
C SER A 259 -6.70 -11.24 -2.18
N ASN A 260 -7.54 -12.08 -2.78
CA ASN A 260 -7.14 -13.30 -3.49
C ASN A 260 -6.36 -13.04 -4.79
N TYR A 261 -6.42 -11.82 -5.31
CA TYR A 261 -5.78 -11.46 -6.58
C TYR A 261 -4.29 -11.09 -6.42
N VAL A 262 -3.86 -10.81 -5.19
CA VAL A 262 -2.54 -10.25 -4.87
C VAL A 262 -1.92 -10.95 -3.66
N TYR A 263 -0.62 -10.71 -3.46
CA TYR A 263 0.08 -11.25 -2.31
C TYR A 263 -0.25 -10.47 -1.02
N ASN A 264 -0.58 -11.18 0.06
CA ASN A 264 -0.94 -10.59 1.36
C ASN A 264 0.17 -10.81 2.39
N TYR A 265 1.34 -10.21 2.15
CA TYR A 265 2.45 -10.22 3.10
C TYR A 265 2.51 -8.92 3.89
N TYR A 266 2.63 -9.02 5.21
CA TYR A 266 2.74 -7.87 6.11
C TYR A 266 3.95 -8.02 7.02
N GLU A 267 4.86 -7.05 6.97
CA GLU A 267 5.92 -6.92 7.96
C GLU A 267 5.39 -6.17 9.18
N LEU A 268 5.52 -6.82 10.33
CA LEU A 268 5.30 -6.22 11.64
C LEU A 268 6.67 -5.92 12.27
N SER A 269 6.86 -4.67 12.70
CA SER A 269 8.12 -4.26 13.32
C SER A 269 7.87 -3.45 14.58
N LEU A 270 8.84 -3.51 15.49
CA LEU A 270 9.04 -2.57 16.58
C LEU A 270 10.46 -2.03 16.40
N ASP A 271 10.65 -0.73 16.38
CA ASP A 271 11.96 -0.11 16.23
C ASP A 271 12.77 -0.21 17.54
N LYS A 272 13.88 0.53 17.66
CA LYS A 272 14.69 0.49 18.90
C LYS A 272 14.03 1.20 20.09
N PHE A 273 13.14 2.15 19.82
CA PHE A 273 12.41 2.93 20.82
C PHE A 273 11.07 2.28 21.20
N GLY A 274 10.71 1.19 20.53
CA GLY A 274 9.46 0.47 20.75
C GLY A 274 8.31 0.96 19.87
N GLU A 275 8.56 1.86 18.92
CA GLU A 275 7.56 2.31 17.96
C GLU A 275 7.27 1.21 16.93
N GLY A 276 5.99 0.91 16.77
CA GLY A 276 5.52 -0.16 15.89
C GLY A 276 5.28 0.28 14.45
N SER A 277 5.34 -0.65 13.51
CA SER A 277 4.81 -0.40 12.16
C SER A 277 4.22 -1.67 11.54
N ILE A 278 3.20 -1.46 10.70
CA ILE A 278 2.48 -2.50 9.95
C ILE A 278 2.58 -2.12 8.48
N VAL A 279 3.37 -2.86 7.70
CA VAL A 279 3.66 -2.52 6.30
C VAL A 279 3.34 -3.69 5.38
N ARG A 280 2.57 -3.44 4.31
CA ARG A 280 2.37 -4.44 3.25
C ARG A 280 3.65 -4.55 2.44
N MET A 281 4.07 -5.77 2.16
CA MET A 281 5.33 -6.06 1.50
C MET A 281 5.10 -6.79 0.19
N GLY A 282 5.86 -6.42 -0.82
CA GLY A 282 5.87 -7.12 -2.09
C GLY A 282 6.40 -8.56 -1.98
N ARG A 283 6.10 -9.37 -2.99
CA ARG A 283 6.39 -10.82 -3.00
C ARG A 283 7.88 -11.10 -2.84
N GLU A 284 8.72 -10.43 -3.63
CA GLU A 284 10.17 -10.66 -3.63
C GLU A 284 10.81 -10.26 -2.30
N ASN A 285 10.45 -9.08 -1.81
CA ASN A 285 10.91 -8.59 -0.51
C ASN A 285 10.49 -9.54 0.61
N ALA A 286 9.22 -9.96 0.64
CA ALA A 286 8.74 -10.93 1.61
C ALA A 286 9.44 -12.29 1.49
N ALA A 287 9.56 -12.85 0.28
CA ALA A 287 10.20 -14.14 0.04
C ALA A 287 11.66 -14.17 0.50
N PHE A 288 12.42 -13.10 0.22
CA PHE A 288 13.79 -12.94 0.71
C PHE A 288 13.88 -13.01 2.24
N HIS A 289 12.94 -12.36 2.93
CA HIS A 289 12.89 -12.35 4.39
C HIS A 289 12.40 -13.67 4.97
N LEU A 290 11.36 -14.28 4.40
CA LEU A 290 10.82 -15.57 4.84
C LEU A 290 11.83 -16.71 4.64
N ASN A 291 12.62 -16.69 3.57
CA ASN A 291 13.71 -17.67 3.40
C ASN A 291 14.79 -17.52 4.47
N LYS A 292 15.12 -16.29 4.87
CA LYS A 292 16.05 -16.04 5.99
C LYS A 292 15.49 -16.52 7.33
N ILE A 293 14.18 -16.47 7.52
CA ILE A 293 13.49 -17.01 8.70
C ILE A 293 13.66 -18.53 8.73
N LYS A 294 13.30 -19.23 7.65
CA LYS A 294 13.41 -20.69 7.53
C LYS A 294 14.84 -21.21 7.83
N HIS A 295 15.87 -20.57 7.25
CA HIS A 295 17.26 -20.96 7.48
C HIS A 295 17.77 -20.74 8.92
N LYS A 296 17.11 -19.90 9.70
CA LYS A 296 17.49 -19.67 11.11
C LYS A 296 16.80 -20.64 12.06
N VAL A 297 15.57 -21.02 11.74
CA VAL A 297 14.86 -22.08 12.47
C VAL A 297 15.60 -23.41 12.29
N SER A 298 16.05 -23.74 11.07
CA SER A 298 16.77 -24.99 10.79
C SER A 298 18.18 -25.11 11.40
N LYS A 299 18.68 -24.09 12.10
CA LYS A 299 20.01 -24.08 12.74
C LYS A 299 19.92 -24.11 14.27
N ARG A 300 18.72 -24.17 14.82
CA ARG A 300 18.47 -24.39 16.25
C ARG A 300 18.17 -25.86 16.48
#